data_AF-A0AAW8BQY9-F1
#
_entry.id   AF-A0AAW8BQY9-F1
#
_cell.length_a   1.000
_cell.length_b   1.000
_cell.length_c   1.000
_cell.angle_alpha   90.00
_cell.angle_beta   90.00
_cell.angle_gamma   90.00
#
_symmetry.space_group_name_H-M   'P 1'
#
loop_
_entity.id
_entity.type
_entity.pdbx_description
1 polymer ?
#
loop_
_entity_poly.entity_id
_entity_poly.type
_entity_poly.pdbx_seq_one_letter_code
_entity_poly.pdbx_strand_id
1 'polypeptide(L)'
;MEIVVAVILILFLLAGVAAAAVAVVHHRQQRAITDANQLIPGRPTRAPRSWAVSHDPEARLHRRLRDAMTALYAVNAIDTGTTIVLRADLEQTALDLDDHLVAVAQLAPSHRDELLATITATVESIEAAVARYATAATMPDAGTLEADLATVQQHLDVTREVQRRLTA
;
A
#
# COMPACT_ATOMS: atom_id res chain seq x y z
N MET A 1 -48.31 -0.01 -36.98
CA MET A 1 -47.87 -0.52 -35.67
C MET A 1 -46.48 -1.17 -35.73
N GLU A 2 -46.15 -1.97 -36.75
CA GLU A 2 -44.86 -2.68 -36.84
C GLU A 2 -43.62 -1.77 -36.83
N ILE A 3 -43.63 -0.66 -37.57
CA ILE A 3 -42.49 0.28 -37.62
C ILE A 3 -42.21 0.88 -36.24
N VAL A 4 -43.25 1.20 -35.46
CA VAL A 4 -43.11 1.75 -34.12
C VAL A 4 -42.50 0.71 -33.17
N VAL A 5 -42.96 -0.55 -33.26
CA VAL A 5 -42.40 -1.66 -32.47
C VAL A 5 -40.94 -1.92 -32.83
N ALA A 6 -40.59 -1.91 -34.12
CA ALA A 6 -39.22 -2.08 -34.58
C ALA A 6 -38.29 -0.96 -34.09
N VAL A 7 -38.74 0.30 -34.14
CA VAL A 7 -37.99 1.46 -33.64
C VAL A 7 -37.77 1.35 -32.12
N ILE A 8 -38.79 0.97 -31.35
CA ILE A 8 -38.67 0.79 -29.89
C ILE A 8 -37.66 -0.34 -29.57
N LEU A 9 -37.71 -1.46 -30.29
CA LEU A 9 -36.77 -2.56 -30.10
C LEU A 9 -35.33 -2.15 -30.41
N ILE A 10 -35.10 -1.38 -31.48
CA ILE A 10 -33.77 -0.87 -31.83
C ILE A 10 -33.27 0.09 -30.75
N LEU A 11 -34.11 0.99 -30.25
CA LEU A 11 -33.73 1.90 -29.15
C LEU A 11 -33.39 1.14 -27.87
N PHE A 12 -34.16 0.10 -27.52
CA PHE A 12 -33.84 -0.76 -26.38
C PHE A 12 -32.51 -1.50 -26.56
N LEU A 13 -32.24 -2.01 -27.76
CA LEU A 13 -30.98 -2.66 -28.08
C LEU A 13 -29.80 -1.69 -27.92
N LEU A 14 -29.92 -0.48 -28.47
CA LEU A 14 -28.90 0.56 -28.37
C LEU A 14 -28.65 0.99 -26.92
N ALA A 15 -29.73 1.20 -26.15
CA ALA A 15 -29.64 1.53 -24.73
C ALA A 15 -28.99 0.41 -23.92
N GLY A 16 -29.33 -0.86 -24.21
CA GLY A 16 -28.73 -2.03 -23.57
C GLY A 16 -27.23 -2.14 -23.84
N VAL A 17 -26.80 -1.94 -25.09
CA VAL A 17 -25.38 -1.95 -25.47
C VAL A 17 -24.62 -0.81 -24.78
N ALA A 18 -25.20 0.40 -24.74
CA ALA A 18 -24.59 1.54 -24.07
C ALA A 18 -24.44 1.29 -22.55
N ALA A 19 -25.48 0.77 -21.89
CA ALA A 19 -25.43 0.44 -20.47
C ALA A 19 -24.39 -0.65 -20.16
N ALA A 20 -24.30 -1.69 -21.00
CA ALA A 20 -23.31 -2.75 -20.86
C ALA A 20 -21.88 -2.21 -21.02
N ALA A 21 -21.63 -1.33 -21.99
CA ALA A 21 -20.34 -0.70 -22.19
C ALA A 21 -19.92 0.14 -20.96
N VAL A 22 -20.82 0.96 -20.43
CA VAL A 22 -20.55 1.76 -19.21
C VAL A 22 -20.27 0.86 -18.01
N ALA A 23 -21.04 -0.23 -17.82
CA ALA A 23 -20.82 -1.16 -16.72
C ALA A 23 -19.44 -1.84 -16.78
N VAL A 24 -18.99 -2.24 -17.99
CA VAL A 24 -17.66 -2.84 -18.19
C VAL A 24 -16.56 -1.83 -17.88
N VAL A 25 -16.68 -0.59 -18.36
CA VAL A 25 -15.70 0.48 -18.08
C VAL A 25 -15.64 0.76 -16.59
N HIS A 26 -16.78 0.90 -15.94
CA HIS A 26 -16.86 1.13 -14.49
C HIS A 26 -16.20 -0.01 -13.72
N HIS A 27 -16.48 -1.26 -14.07
CA HIS A 27 -15.88 -2.41 -13.38
C HIS A 27 -14.36 -2.46 -13.55
N ARG A 28 -13.85 -2.17 -14.75
CA ARG A 28 -12.40 -2.09 -15.00
C ARG A 28 -11.75 -0.96 -14.20
N GLN A 29 -12.39 0.20 -14.15
CA GLN A 29 -11.91 1.35 -13.38
C GLN A 29 -11.86 1.03 -11.88
N GLN A 30 -12.88 0.37 -11.34
CA GLN A 30 -12.92 -0.04 -9.93
C GLN A 30 -11.83 -1.06 -9.58
N ARG A 31 -11.52 -1.99 -10.50
CA ARG A 31 -10.41 -2.94 -10.33
C ARG A 31 -9.07 -2.21 -10.35
N ALA A 32 -8.84 -1.35 -11.33
CA ALA A 32 -7.61 -0.55 -11.41
C ALA A 32 -7.38 0.31 -10.17
N ILE A 33 -8.44 0.91 -9.60
CA ILE A 33 -8.36 1.65 -8.34
C ILE A 33 -8.00 0.73 -7.18
N THR A 34 -8.64 -0.45 -7.10
CA THR A 34 -8.35 -1.42 -6.03
C THR A 34 -6.92 -1.93 -6.12
N ASP A 35 -6.44 -2.24 -7.32
CA ASP A 35 -5.08 -2.71 -7.58
C ASP A 35 -4.06 -1.60 -7.29
N ALA A 36 -4.35 -0.35 -7.67
CA ALA A 36 -3.49 0.79 -7.38
C ALA A 36 -3.39 1.11 -5.88
N ASN A 37 -4.39 0.72 -5.09
CA ASN A 37 -4.44 0.87 -3.64
C ASN A 37 -3.73 -0.28 -2.90
N GLN A 38 -3.28 -1.32 -3.59
CA GLN A 38 -2.56 -2.41 -2.95
C GLN A 38 -1.17 -1.94 -2.50
N LEU A 39 -0.82 -2.24 -1.25
CA LEU A 39 0.51 -1.95 -0.71
C LEU A 39 1.57 -2.89 -1.29
N ILE A 40 1.21 -4.17 -1.42
CA ILE A 40 2.03 -5.24 -1.99
C ILE A 40 1.30 -5.78 -3.22
N PRO A 41 1.94 -5.86 -4.40
CA PRO A 41 1.30 -6.38 -5.61
C PRO A 41 0.69 -7.77 -5.39
N GLY A 42 -0.62 -7.90 -5.67
CA GLY A 42 -1.35 -9.16 -5.51
C GLY A 42 -1.86 -9.45 -4.10
N ARG A 43 -1.55 -8.61 -3.10
CA ARG A 43 -2.10 -8.72 -1.74
C ARG A 43 -3.23 -7.70 -1.54
N PRO A 44 -4.44 -8.13 -1.14
CA PRO A 44 -5.52 -7.19 -0.85
C PRO A 44 -5.14 -6.29 0.34
N THR A 45 -5.37 -4.99 0.22
CA THR A 45 -5.24 -4.01 1.30
C THR A 45 -6.56 -3.85 2.06
N ARG A 46 -6.48 -3.42 3.33
CA ARG A 46 -7.63 -2.98 4.12
C ARG A 46 -7.90 -1.48 3.96
N ALA A 47 -7.05 -0.75 3.24
CA ALA A 47 -7.20 0.68 3.00
C ALA A 47 -8.48 1.01 2.21
N PRO A 48 -9.23 2.05 2.62
CA PRO A 48 -10.39 2.54 1.88
C PRO A 48 -10.03 2.89 0.43
N ARG A 49 -10.89 2.51 -0.52
CA ARG A 49 -10.69 2.84 -1.95
C ARG A 49 -10.64 4.34 -2.23
N SER A 50 -11.26 5.16 -1.37
CA SER A 50 -11.22 6.61 -1.47
C SER A 50 -9.79 7.16 -1.33
N TRP A 51 -8.88 6.46 -0.65
CA TRP A 51 -7.50 6.91 -0.46
C TRP A 51 -6.66 6.94 -1.74
N ALA A 52 -7.05 6.17 -2.76
CA ALA A 52 -6.41 6.21 -4.06
C ALA A 52 -6.47 7.62 -4.70
N VAL A 53 -7.50 8.41 -4.35
CA VAL A 53 -7.74 9.76 -4.90
C VAL A 53 -7.88 10.86 -3.85
N SER A 54 -7.95 10.51 -2.55
CA SER A 54 -8.10 11.49 -1.47
C SER A 54 -6.81 12.25 -1.15
N HIS A 55 -6.97 13.47 -0.65
CA HIS A 55 -5.90 14.34 -0.17
C HIS A 55 -5.76 14.33 1.36
N ASP A 56 -6.55 13.50 2.04
CA ASP A 56 -6.49 13.33 3.49
C ASP A 56 -5.07 12.91 3.93
N PRO A 57 -4.60 13.33 5.11
CA PRO A 57 -3.26 13.01 5.59
C PRO A 57 -2.99 11.50 5.63
N GLU A 58 -3.99 10.69 5.96
CA GLU A 58 -3.90 9.23 5.98
C GLU A 58 -3.70 8.64 4.58
N ALA A 59 -4.46 9.14 3.61
CA ALA A 59 -4.32 8.73 2.22
C ALA A 59 -2.92 9.06 1.67
N ARG A 60 -2.33 10.18 2.09
CA ARG A 60 -0.94 10.53 1.75
C ARG A 60 0.08 9.57 2.37
N LEU A 61 -0.08 9.22 3.66
CA LEU A 61 0.81 8.28 4.34
C LEU A 61 0.74 6.87 3.74
N HIS A 62 -0.46 6.41 3.39
CA HIS A 62 -0.65 5.13 2.69
C HIS A 62 0.10 5.11 1.35
N ARG A 63 -0.04 6.17 0.53
CA ARG A 63 0.69 6.27 -0.75
C ARG A 63 2.20 6.27 -0.57
N ARG A 64 2.72 7.01 0.42
CA ARG A 64 4.16 7.01 0.76
C ARG A 64 4.67 5.61 1.09
N LEU A 65 3.94 4.90 1.95
CA LEU A 65 4.29 3.53 2.33
C LEU A 65 4.28 2.59 1.12
N ARG A 66 3.29 2.73 0.24
CA ARG A 66 3.20 1.97 -1.02
C ARG A 66 4.36 2.28 -1.95
N ASP A 67 4.75 3.53 -2.07
CA ASP A 67 5.89 3.94 -2.90
C ASP A 67 7.21 3.37 -2.33
N ALA A 68 7.35 3.32 -0.99
CA ALA A 68 8.48 2.65 -0.34
C ALA A 68 8.50 1.14 -0.62
N MET A 69 7.36 0.44 -0.54
CA MET A 69 7.30 -0.99 -0.89
C MET A 69 7.58 -1.22 -2.39
N THR A 70 7.10 -0.33 -3.26
CA THR A 70 7.41 -0.38 -4.69
C THR A 70 8.92 -0.25 -4.93
N ALA A 71 9.58 0.66 -4.22
CA ALA A 71 11.04 0.79 -4.26
C ALA A 71 11.73 -0.49 -3.76
N LEU A 72 11.23 -1.11 -2.68
CA LEU A 72 11.75 -2.38 -2.16
C LEU A 72 11.69 -3.50 -3.23
N TYR A 73 10.58 -3.63 -3.96
CA TYR A 73 10.44 -4.62 -5.04
C TYR A 73 11.25 -4.29 -6.29
N ALA A 74 11.59 -3.02 -6.52
CA ALA A 74 12.45 -2.62 -7.63
C ALA A 74 13.93 -2.98 -7.40
N VAL A 75 14.33 -3.28 -6.16
CA VAL A 75 15.69 -3.70 -5.83
C VAL A 75 15.95 -5.09 -6.40
N ASN A 76 16.82 -5.17 -7.41
CA ASN A 76 17.33 -6.43 -7.95
C ASN A 76 18.44 -6.96 -7.03
N ALA A 77 18.05 -7.41 -5.83
CA ALA A 77 18.96 -7.91 -4.82
C ALA A 77 19.58 -9.25 -5.21
N ILE A 78 20.79 -9.54 -4.72
CA ILE A 78 21.28 -10.91 -4.67
C ILE A 78 20.47 -11.64 -3.60
N ASP A 79 19.68 -12.63 -4.01
CA ASP A 79 18.85 -13.43 -3.12
C ASP A 79 19.75 -14.33 -2.25
N THR A 80 19.98 -13.89 -1.03
CA THR A 80 20.60 -14.65 0.06
C THR A 80 19.54 -14.91 1.13
N GLY A 81 19.75 -15.91 1.99
CA GLY A 81 18.80 -16.20 3.07
C GLY A 81 18.46 -14.97 3.92
N THR A 82 19.47 -14.13 4.20
CA THR A 82 19.32 -12.90 4.99
C THR A 82 18.54 -11.82 4.26
N THR A 83 18.79 -11.59 2.96
CA THR A 83 18.07 -10.55 2.19
C THR A 83 16.60 -10.90 1.94
N ILE A 84 16.27 -12.20 1.87
CA ILE A 84 14.89 -12.69 1.78
C ILE A 84 14.14 -12.47 3.10
N VAL A 85 14.74 -12.87 4.23
CA VAL A 85 14.11 -12.70 5.55
C VAL A 85 13.87 -11.23 5.85
N LEU A 86 14.84 -10.35 5.60
CA LEU A 86 14.66 -8.93 5.88
C LEU A 86 13.60 -8.29 4.98
N ARG A 87 13.51 -8.70 3.71
CA ARG A 87 12.42 -8.25 2.82
C ARG A 87 11.06 -8.63 3.39
N ALA A 88 10.90 -9.88 3.82
CA ALA A 88 9.66 -10.34 4.44
C ALA A 88 9.33 -9.59 5.74
N ASP A 89 10.33 -9.29 6.57
CA ASP A 89 10.14 -8.50 7.80
C ASP A 89 9.70 -7.05 7.50
N LEU A 90 10.27 -6.43 6.46
CA LEU A 90 9.87 -5.10 5.99
C LEU A 90 8.44 -5.09 5.45
N GLU A 91 8.09 -6.07 4.62
CA GLU A 91 6.74 -6.25 4.10
C GLU A 91 5.73 -6.39 5.24
N GLN A 92 5.99 -7.29 6.19
CA GLN A 92 5.10 -7.53 7.32
C GLN A 92 4.94 -6.30 8.20
N THR A 93 6.04 -5.58 8.48
CA THR A 93 6.00 -4.34 9.28
C THR A 93 5.20 -3.24 8.57
N ALA A 94 5.36 -3.11 7.26
CA ALA A 94 4.58 -2.14 6.47
C ALA A 94 3.08 -2.48 6.48
N LEU A 95 2.72 -3.76 6.39
CA LEU A 95 1.33 -4.21 6.45
C LEU A 95 0.68 -3.93 7.81
N ASP A 96 1.40 -4.22 8.90
CA ASP A 96 0.91 -3.96 10.26
C ASP A 96 0.73 -2.45 10.51
N LEU A 97 1.61 -1.61 9.92
CA LEU A 97 1.47 -0.16 9.97
C LEU A 97 0.28 0.35 9.14
N ASP A 98 0.05 -0.20 7.94
CA ASP A 98 -1.09 0.15 7.09
C ASP A 98 -2.42 -0.19 7.79
N ASP A 99 -2.49 -1.37 8.41
CA ASP A 99 -3.64 -1.77 9.21
C ASP A 99 -3.90 -0.81 10.39
N HIS A 100 -2.85 -0.38 11.08
CA HIS A 100 -2.95 0.60 12.15
C HIS A 100 -3.41 1.97 11.63
N LEU A 101 -2.90 2.42 10.49
CA LEU A 101 -3.32 3.67 9.84
C LEU A 101 -4.82 3.62 9.48
N VAL A 102 -5.30 2.50 8.97
CA VAL A 102 -6.73 2.28 8.68
C VAL A 102 -7.57 2.34 9.96
N ALA A 103 -7.09 1.79 11.07
CA ALA A 103 -7.78 1.89 12.36
C ALA A 103 -7.84 3.35 12.86
N VAL A 104 -6.74 4.10 12.77
CA VAL A 104 -6.67 5.51 13.19
C VAL A 104 -7.59 6.39 12.35
N ALA A 105 -7.70 6.13 11.05
CA ALA A 105 -8.60 6.86 10.16
C ALA A 105 -10.09 6.68 10.49
N GLN A 106 -10.46 5.70 11.31
CA GLN A 106 -11.82 5.50 11.81
C GLN A 106 -12.07 6.19 13.16
N LEU A 107 -11.03 6.68 13.83
CA LEU A 107 -11.15 7.37 15.12
C LEU A 107 -11.68 8.80 14.97
N ALA A 108 -12.24 9.33 16.06
CA ALA A 108 -12.67 10.72 16.12
C ALA A 108 -11.49 11.71 15.95
N PRO A 109 -11.70 12.90 15.34
CA PRO A 109 -10.62 13.83 14.98
C PRO A 109 -9.74 14.26 16.16
N SER A 110 -10.27 14.29 17.39
CA SER A 110 -9.58 14.82 18.57
C SER A 110 -8.34 14.04 19.02
N HIS A 111 -8.23 12.75 18.70
CA HIS A 111 -7.07 11.90 19.03
C HIS A 111 -6.25 11.52 17.80
N ARG A 112 -6.70 11.95 16.63
CA ARG A 112 -6.14 11.53 15.34
C ARG A 112 -4.79 12.18 15.07
N ASP A 113 -4.64 13.47 15.37
CA ASP A 113 -3.45 14.24 14.98
C ASP A 113 -2.16 13.74 15.67
N GLU A 114 -2.23 13.40 16.97
CA GLU A 114 -1.09 12.86 17.71
C GLU A 114 -0.68 11.45 17.21
N LEU A 115 -1.68 10.61 16.94
CA LEU A 115 -1.45 9.27 16.39
C LEU A 115 -0.90 9.35 14.95
N LEU A 116 -1.37 10.31 14.15
CA LEU A 116 -0.84 10.54 12.80
C LEU A 116 0.60 11.05 12.83
N ALA A 117 0.99 11.89 13.78
CA ALA A 117 2.37 12.30 13.94
C ALA A 117 3.27 11.10 14.25
N THR A 118 2.81 10.20 15.14
CA THR A 118 3.53 8.96 15.47
C THR A 118 3.64 8.04 14.26
N ILE A 119 2.54 7.78 13.55
CA ILE A 119 2.55 6.97 12.33
C ILE A 119 3.46 7.58 11.26
N THR A 120 3.48 8.92 11.14
CA THR A 120 4.36 9.61 10.19
C THR A 120 5.83 9.29 10.45
N ALA A 121 6.27 9.37 11.71
CA ALA A 121 7.63 9.01 12.10
C ALA A 121 7.93 7.54 11.83
N THR A 122 6.96 6.65 12.03
CA THR A 122 7.10 5.22 11.70
C THR A 122 7.22 4.97 10.20
N VAL A 123 6.44 5.67 9.36
CA VAL A 123 6.57 5.61 7.89
C VAL A 123 7.96 6.07 7.46
N GLU A 124 8.47 7.18 8.02
CA GLU A 124 9.83 7.67 7.73
C GLU A 124 10.92 6.67 8.11
N SER A 125 10.75 5.98 9.24
CA SER A 125 11.63 4.89 9.68
C SER A 125 11.66 3.73 8.66
N ILE A 126 10.49 3.32 8.14
CA ILE A 126 10.39 2.27 7.12
C ILE A 126 11.02 2.72 5.80
N GLU A 127 10.73 3.95 5.35
CA GLU A 127 11.34 4.53 4.14
C GLU A 127 12.87 4.52 4.23
N ALA A 128 13.42 4.94 5.38
CA ALA A 128 14.87 4.90 5.62
C ALA A 128 15.42 3.47 5.65
N ALA A 129 14.68 2.51 6.22
CA ALA A 129 15.06 1.10 6.24
C ALA A 129 15.09 0.50 4.82
N VAL A 130 14.10 0.81 3.98
CA VAL A 130 14.06 0.40 2.57
C VAL A 130 15.23 1.01 1.79
N ALA A 131 15.54 2.28 2.00
CA ALA A 131 16.68 2.93 1.35
C ALA A 131 18.02 2.28 1.73
N ARG A 132 18.19 1.92 3.01
CA ARG A 132 19.36 1.15 3.48
C ARG A 132 19.41 -0.23 2.85
N TYR A 133 18.29 -0.95 2.82
CA TYR A 133 18.20 -2.26 2.16
C TYR A 133 18.59 -2.18 0.69
N ALA A 134 18.05 -1.22 -0.07
CA ALA A 134 18.36 -1.02 -1.48
C ALA A 134 19.86 -0.77 -1.72
N THR A 135 20.48 0.01 -0.84
CA THR A 135 21.92 0.29 -0.91
C THR A 135 22.73 -0.97 -0.60
N ALA A 136 22.43 -1.65 0.50
CA ALA A 136 23.19 -2.81 0.96
C ALA A 136 23.02 -3.98 -0.02
N ALA A 137 21.80 -4.25 -0.49
CA ALA A 137 21.48 -5.35 -1.40
C ALA A 137 22.12 -5.22 -2.80
N THR A 138 22.59 -4.02 -3.16
CA THR A 138 23.28 -3.75 -4.43
C THR A 138 24.80 -3.66 -4.28
N MET A 139 25.33 -3.63 -3.06
CA MET A 139 26.77 -3.66 -2.81
C MET A 139 27.29 -5.10 -2.77
N PRO A 140 28.39 -5.43 -3.47
CA PRO A 140 28.93 -6.80 -3.57
C PRO A 140 29.70 -7.29 -2.33
N ASP A 141 29.71 -6.53 -1.23
CA ASP A 141 30.41 -6.91 0.00
C ASP A 141 29.45 -7.45 1.07
N ALA A 142 29.51 -8.77 1.29
CA ALA A 142 28.58 -9.48 2.16
C ALA A 142 28.72 -9.09 3.64
N GLY A 143 29.90 -8.68 4.10
CA GLY A 143 30.14 -8.33 5.50
C GLY A 143 29.55 -6.97 5.90
N THR A 144 29.63 -5.98 5.01
CA THR A 144 28.97 -4.68 5.19
C THR A 144 27.46 -4.80 5.05
N LEU A 145 26.99 -5.64 4.12
CA LEU A 145 25.57 -6.01 4.01
C LEU A 145 25.03 -6.58 5.33
N GLU A 146 25.67 -7.59 5.94
CA GLU A 146 25.19 -8.16 7.21
C GLU A 146 25.13 -7.14 8.36
N ALA A 147 26.11 -6.25 8.47
CA ALA A 147 26.12 -5.20 9.49
C ALA A 147 25.00 -4.15 9.26
N ASP A 148 24.77 -3.75 8.01
CA ASP A 148 23.70 -2.83 7.65
C ASP A 148 22.32 -3.46 7.85
N LEU A 149 22.16 -4.75 7.51
CA LEU A 149 20.92 -5.50 7.74
C LEU A 149 20.64 -5.66 9.24
N ALA A 150 21.67 -5.92 10.06
CA ALA A 150 21.51 -5.99 11.52
C ALA A 150 21.05 -4.64 12.11
N THR A 151 21.56 -3.54 11.57
CA THR A 151 21.13 -2.18 11.95
C THR A 151 19.67 -1.92 11.56
N VAL A 152 19.25 -2.35 10.37
CA VAL A 152 17.84 -2.26 9.94
C VAL A 152 16.96 -3.09 10.87
N GLN A 153 17.36 -4.31 11.22
CA GLN A 153 16.58 -5.20 12.06
C GLN A 153 16.43 -4.66 13.49
N GLN A 154 17.49 -4.12 14.07
CA GLN A 154 17.43 -3.41 15.35
C GLN A 154 16.46 -2.22 15.32
N HIS A 155 16.43 -1.48 14.20
CA HIS A 155 15.52 -0.36 14.04
C HIS A 155 14.06 -0.82 13.95
N LEU A 156 13.78 -1.92 13.25
CA LEU A 156 12.45 -2.53 13.18
C LEU A 156 11.98 -3.01 14.56
N ASP A 157 12.86 -3.62 15.35
CA ASP A 157 12.52 -4.06 16.71
C ASP A 157 12.16 -2.90 17.63
N VAL A 158 12.89 -1.78 17.53
CA VAL A 158 12.54 -0.55 18.27
C VAL A 158 11.15 -0.05 17.86
N THR A 159 10.87 -0.01 16.56
CA THR A 159 9.57 0.40 16.03
C THR A 159 8.43 -0.51 16.52
N ARG A 160 8.63 -1.84 16.51
CA ARG A 160 7.65 -2.81 17.02
C ARG A 160 7.40 -2.63 18.51
N GLU A 161 8.44 -2.37 19.29
CA GLU A 161 8.31 -2.14 20.74
C GLU A 161 7.54 -0.84 21.03
N VAL A 162 7.80 0.24 20.28
CA VAL A 162 7.02 1.47 20.37
C VAL A 162 5.55 1.21 20.04
N GLN A 163 5.28 0.46 18.98
CA GLN A 163 3.92 0.13 18.57
C GLN A 163 3.19 -0.78 19.58
N ARG A 164 3.90 -1.72 20.21
CA ARG A 164 3.36 -2.56 21.29
C ARG A 164 2.95 -1.73 22.51
N ARG A 165 3.75 -0.73 22.90
CA ARG A 165 3.42 0.16 24.05
C ARG A 165 2.22 1.05 23.80
N LEU A 166 1.94 1.38 22.55
CA LEU A 166 0.78 2.20 22.17
C LEU A 166 -0.53 1.39 22.09
N THR A 167 -0.44 0.06 22.06
CA THR A 167 -1.61 -0.84 21.92
C THR A 167 -1.93 -1.64 23.19
N ALA A 168 -1.08 -1.58 24.21
CA ALA A 168 -1.27 -2.19 25.53
C ALA A 168 -1.99 -1.23 26.50
#